data_AF-B0MN13-F1
#
_entry.id   AF-B0MN13-F1
#
_cell.length_a   1.000
_cell.length_b   1.000
_cell.length_c   1.000
_cell.angle_alpha   90.00
_cell.angle_beta   90.00
_cell.angle_gamma   90.00
#
_symmetry.space_group_name_H-M   'P 1'
#
loop_
_entity.id
_entity.type
_entity.pdbx_description
1 polymer ?
#
loop_
_entity_poly.entity_id
_entity_poly.type
_entity_poly.pdbx_seq_one_letter_code
_entity_poly.pdbx_strand_id
1 'polypeptide(L)'
;MKKWLIIFVTAVIFSIPILSGCGADTDIKSQEYIVATDMVKYNLHGIEDFGFNVNLISRNKDIDVEFLGFEGENTQGLSVQFNDDSYEEIKKLNHNGYYIRLLGFVCKTADDYVKIDSVNLKIDGADKKFDFPTPIEHYLKNDDADSYAYVQDHPVFISTNSYSSSEYCFKYCAEDEITVQSFAFNDFWRIKSAVVSVDDVEIGGMDSLPLTLKKGSELSVKCVLDFKNPDNTADYDSIYCDSVLTYALKSGKQFTLYNNLISQSISNEDDAKCAIDYILKNKIK
;
A
#
# COMPACT_ATOMS: atom_id res chain seq x y z
N MET A 1 -52.87 -26.05 -68.70
CA MET A 1 -52.81 -24.63 -68.26
C MET A 1 -51.41 -24.43 -67.66
N LYS A 2 -50.53 -23.54 -68.15
CA LYS A 2 -50.38 -22.12 -67.71
C LYS A 2 -50.54 -21.99 -66.19
N LYS A 3 -49.62 -21.51 -65.34
CA LYS A 3 -48.29 -20.85 -65.40
C LYS A 3 -47.48 -21.34 -64.15
N TRP A 4 -46.17 -21.10 -63.90
CA TRP A 4 -45.02 -20.51 -64.63
C TRP A 4 -43.69 -21.06 -64.03
N LEU A 5 -42.53 -20.49 -64.41
CA LEU A 5 -41.20 -20.73 -63.85
C LEU A 5 -40.55 -19.38 -63.48
N ILE A 6 -40.09 -19.20 -62.23
CA ILE A 6 -39.24 -18.08 -61.73
C ILE A 6 -38.35 -18.71 -60.63
N ILE A 7 -37.09 -19.08 -60.88
CA ILE A 7 -35.87 -18.24 -60.98
C ILE A 7 -35.43 -17.65 -59.62
N PHE A 8 -34.27 -18.14 -59.17
CA PHE A 8 -33.26 -17.52 -58.30
C PHE A 8 -33.60 -16.21 -57.57
N VAL A 9 -33.52 -16.25 -56.24
CA VAL A 9 -32.68 -15.30 -55.48
C VAL A 9 -31.85 -16.09 -54.48
N THR A 10 -30.53 -16.11 -54.69
CA THR A 10 -29.57 -16.57 -53.68
C THR A 10 -29.69 -15.65 -52.47
N ALA A 11 -30.05 -16.19 -51.30
CA ALA A 11 -30.07 -15.42 -50.07
C ALA A 11 -28.63 -15.03 -49.71
N VAL A 12 -28.25 -13.81 -50.09
CA VAL A 12 -26.96 -13.21 -49.77
C VAL A 12 -26.77 -13.26 -48.25
N ILE A 13 -25.61 -13.77 -47.84
CA ILE A 13 -25.14 -13.72 -46.45
C ILE A 13 -25.00 -12.24 -46.10
N PHE A 14 -26.04 -11.67 -45.48
CA PHE A 14 -25.91 -10.44 -44.74
C PHE A 14 -25.21 -10.76 -43.43
N SER A 15 -23.89 -10.84 -43.50
CA SER A 15 -23.01 -10.67 -42.36
C SER A 15 -23.23 -9.27 -41.79
N ILE A 16 -24.21 -9.14 -40.90
CA ILE A 16 -24.36 -7.98 -40.03
C ILE A 16 -23.17 -8.06 -39.06
N PRO A 17 -22.22 -7.11 -39.08
CA PRO A 17 -21.29 -6.97 -37.98
C PRO A 17 -22.10 -6.42 -36.80
N ILE A 18 -22.52 -7.31 -35.91
CA ILE A 18 -23.01 -6.90 -34.59
C ILE A 18 -21.78 -6.43 -33.80
N LEU A 19 -21.38 -5.18 -34.07
CA LEU A 19 -20.49 -4.40 -33.22
C LEU A 19 -21.24 -4.07 -31.93
N SER A 20 -21.38 -5.06 -31.05
CA SER A 20 -21.70 -4.86 -29.64
C SER A 20 -20.47 -4.34 -28.90
N GLY A 21 -20.09 -3.10 -29.20
CA GLY A 21 -19.32 -2.31 -28.25
C GLY A 21 -20.28 -1.67 -27.26
N CYS A 22 -20.17 -2.06 -25.98
CA CYS A 22 -20.53 -1.31 -24.77
C CYS A 22 -20.80 -2.28 -23.60
N GLY A 23 -20.33 -1.91 -22.40
CA GLY A 23 -20.88 -2.41 -21.15
C GLY A 23 -20.58 -3.87 -20.81
N ALA A 24 -19.33 -4.16 -20.45
CA ALA A 24 -19.08 -5.17 -19.42
C ALA A 24 -19.35 -4.54 -18.05
N ASP A 25 -20.63 -4.21 -17.77
CA ASP A 25 -21.12 -4.13 -16.40
C ASP A 25 -21.04 -5.56 -15.84
N THR A 26 -19.89 -5.91 -15.28
CA THR A 26 -19.71 -7.19 -14.59
C THR A 26 -20.43 -7.12 -13.26
N ASP A 27 -21.71 -7.50 -13.24
CA ASP A 27 -22.55 -7.61 -12.05
C ASP A 27 -21.80 -8.40 -10.94
N ILE A 28 -21.18 -7.67 -10.00
CA ILE A 28 -20.10 -8.19 -9.13
C ILE A 28 -20.62 -9.28 -8.18
N LYS A 29 -21.94 -9.44 -8.04
CA LYS A 29 -22.57 -10.59 -7.39
C LYS A 29 -22.15 -11.94 -7.99
N SER A 30 -21.68 -11.96 -9.24
CA SER A 30 -21.16 -13.12 -9.97
C SER A 30 -19.65 -13.33 -9.88
N GLN A 31 -18.88 -12.42 -9.25
CA GLN A 31 -17.45 -12.64 -9.08
C GLN A 31 -17.18 -13.69 -7.99
N GLU A 32 -16.52 -14.78 -8.38
CA GLU A 32 -16.11 -15.85 -7.48
C GLU A 32 -15.03 -15.37 -6.49
N TYR A 33 -14.21 -14.40 -6.91
CA TYR A 33 -13.17 -13.77 -6.11
C TYR A 33 -12.92 -12.31 -6.52
N ILE A 34 -12.32 -11.53 -5.62
CA ILE A 34 -11.90 -10.13 -5.81
C ILE A 34 -10.48 -9.96 -5.23
N VAL A 35 -9.55 -9.43 -6.03
CA VAL A 35 -8.22 -8.98 -5.59
C VAL A 35 -8.27 -7.47 -5.36
N ALA A 36 -8.00 -7.02 -4.14
CA ALA A 36 -8.10 -5.62 -3.73
C ALA A 36 -6.75 -4.88 -3.81
N THR A 37 -6.21 -4.73 -5.02
CA THR A 37 -4.97 -3.98 -5.28
C THR A 37 -5.05 -2.49 -4.92
N ASP A 38 -6.26 -1.92 -4.88
CA ASP A 38 -6.52 -0.54 -4.46
C ASP A 38 -6.31 -0.28 -2.97
N MET A 39 -6.26 -1.34 -2.15
CA MET A 39 -5.98 -1.26 -0.72
C MET A 39 -4.48 -1.33 -0.40
N VAL A 40 -3.61 -1.43 -1.40
CA VAL A 40 -2.15 -1.36 -1.19
C VAL A 40 -1.66 0.05 -1.43
N LYS A 41 -0.97 0.62 -0.44
CA LYS A 41 -0.37 1.96 -0.49
C LYS A 41 1.10 1.82 -0.13
N TYR A 42 1.99 1.93 -1.10
CA TYR A 42 3.41 1.66 -0.88
C TYR A 42 4.28 2.73 -1.53
N ASN A 43 5.00 3.48 -0.71
CA ASN A 43 6.06 4.41 -1.13
C ASN A 43 7.09 4.42 -0.01
N LEU A 44 8.18 3.68 -0.14
CA LEU A 44 9.10 3.42 0.98
C LEU A 44 10.56 3.41 0.54
N HIS A 45 11.40 4.11 1.31
CA HIS A 45 12.85 4.01 1.24
C HIS A 45 13.28 2.87 2.15
N GLY A 46 13.91 1.83 1.62
CA GLY A 46 14.20 0.61 2.36
C GLY A 46 15.57 0.02 2.05
N ILE A 47 15.85 -1.13 2.65
CA ILE A 47 16.98 -1.98 2.25
C ILE A 47 16.57 -2.86 1.05
N GLU A 48 17.51 -3.62 0.50
CA GLU A 48 17.32 -4.54 -0.65
C GLU A 48 16.07 -5.44 -0.55
N ASP A 49 15.73 -5.86 0.67
CA ASP A 49 14.61 -6.75 0.97
C ASP A 49 13.39 -5.95 1.43
N PHE A 50 12.26 -6.11 0.74
CA PHE A 50 11.00 -5.44 1.06
C PHE A 50 9.79 -6.35 0.83
N GLY A 51 8.65 -6.03 1.41
CA GLY A 51 7.44 -6.83 1.20
C GLY A 51 6.15 -6.08 1.46
N PHE A 52 5.06 -6.62 0.89
CA PHE A 52 3.71 -6.09 1.01
C PHE A 52 2.67 -7.21 0.83
N ASN A 53 1.44 -6.95 1.26
CA ASN A 53 0.32 -7.88 1.16
C ASN A 53 -0.78 -7.33 0.24
N VAL A 54 -1.41 -8.20 -0.55
CA VAL A 54 -2.62 -7.89 -1.33
C VAL A 54 -3.77 -8.74 -0.80
N ASN A 55 -4.91 -8.11 -0.49
CA ASN A 55 -6.07 -8.82 0.02
C ASN A 55 -6.83 -9.49 -1.13
N LEU A 56 -7.03 -10.81 -1.04
CA LEU A 56 -7.90 -11.60 -1.92
C LEU A 56 -9.11 -12.07 -1.11
N ILE A 57 -10.33 -11.75 -1.57
CA ILE A 57 -11.55 -12.37 -1.03
C ILE A 57 -12.15 -13.33 -2.06
N SER A 58 -12.67 -14.48 -1.62
CA SER A 58 -13.18 -15.54 -2.50
C SER A 58 -14.36 -16.28 -1.86
N ARG A 59 -15.33 -16.69 -2.69
CA ARG A 59 -16.42 -17.59 -2.26
C ARG A 59 -15.92 -19.01 -2.00
N ASN A 60 -14.85 -19.42 -2.68
CA ASN A 60 -14.17 -20.70 -2.47
C ASN A 60 -12.96 -20.49 -1.54
N LYS A 61 -12.94 -21.19 -0.39
CA LYS A 61 -11.84 -21.16 0.57
C LYS A 61 -10.54 -21.68 -0.03
N ASP A 62 -10.64 -22.78 -0.77
CA ASP A 62 -9.50 -23.56 -1.26
C ASP A 62 -9.19 -23.17 -2.72
N ILE A 63 -9.30 -21.87 -3.01
CA ILE A 63 -8.93 -21.26 -4.30
C ILE A 63 -7.42 -21.39 -4.54
N ASP A 64 -7.04 -21.84 -5.73
CA ASP A 64 -5.65 -21.99 -6.14
C ASP A 64 -5.12 -20.66 -6.70
N VAL A 65 -3.92 -20.28 -6.28
CA VAL A 65 -3.30 -19.00 -6.64
C VAL A 65 -1.80 -19.18 -6.84
N GLU A 66 -1.31 -18.89 -8.03
CA GLU A 66 0.12 -18.85 -8.36
C GLU A 66 0.54 -17.43 -8.73
N PHE A 67 1.73 -17.00 -8.31
CA PHE A 67 2.35 -15.76 -8.80
C PHE A 67 3.03 -16.00 -10.16
N LEU A 68 2.75 -15.14 -11.14
CA LEU A 68 3.33 -15.22 -12.49
C LEU A 68 4.37 -14.12 -12.76
N GLY A 69 4.29 -12.98 -12.07
CA GLY A 69 5.22 -11.87 -12.23
C GLY A 69 4.63 -10.51 -11.87
N PHE A 70 5.48 -9.49 -11.85
CA PHE A 70 5.09 -8.08 -11.76
C PHE A 70 5.39 -7.37 -13.08
N GLU A 71 4.61 -6.33 -13.40
CA GLU A 71 4.95 -5.38 -14.47
C GLU A 71 5.13 -3.98 -13.90
N GLY A 72 6.09 -3.24 -14.47
CA GLY A 72 6.50 -1.90 -14.05
C GLY A 72 8.01 -1.70 -14.26
N GLU A 73 8.59 -0.70 -13.62
CA GLU A 73 10.01 -0.36 -13.73
C GLU A 73 10.88 -1.26 -12.83
N ASN A 74 11.97 -1.81 -13.39
CA ASN A 74 12.93 -2.72 -12.75
C ASN A 74 12.34 -4.03 -12.16
N THR A 75 11.06 -4.31 -12.40
CA THR A 75 10.36 -5.53 -11.92
C THR A 75 10.97 -6.84 -12.39
N GLN A 76 11.69 -6.85 -13.51
CA GLN A 76 12.33 -8.06 -14.08
C GLN A 76 13.57 -8.51 -13.30
N GLY A 77 14.16 -7.63 -12.48
CA GLY A 77 15.30 -7.95 -11.60
C GLY A 77 14.87 -8.55 -10.25
N LEU A 78 13.58 -8.51 -9.91
CA LEU A 78 13.08 -8.89 -8.60
C LEU A 78 13.14 -10.41 -8.36
N SER A 79 13.80 -10.80 -7.26
CA SER A 79 13.56 -12.11 -6.66
C SER A 79 12.35 -12.02 -5.75
N VAL A 80 11.28 -12.77 -6.06
CA VAL A 80 10.01 -12.72 -5.32
C VAL A 80 9.70 -14.08 -4.66
N GLN A 81 9.42 -14.07 -3.37
CA GLN A 81 8.77 -15.17 -2.65
C GLN A 81 7.29 -14.83 -2.48
N PHE A 82 6.43 -15.81 -2.79
CA PHE A 82 4.98 -15.67 -2.75
C PHE A 82 4.38 -16.63 -1.73
N ASN A 83 3.63 -16.10 -0.76
CA ASN A 83 3.13 -16.84 0.40
C ASN A 83 1.65 -16.51 0.69
N ASP A 84 0.99 -17.39 1.45
CA ASP A 84 -0.25 -17.07 2.17
C ASP A 84 0.11 -16.57 3.58
N ASP A 85 0.21 -15.25 3.72
CA ASP A 85 0.57 -14.55 4.97
C ASP A 85 -0.61 -14.45 5.96
N SER A 86 -1.75 -15.10 5.67
CA SER A 86 -2.92 -15.07 6.53
C SER A 86 -2.66 -15.69 7.90
N TYR A 87 -3.10 -15.02 8.97
CA TYR A 87 -3.14 -15.60 10.31
C TYR A 87 -4.03 -16.86 10.36
N GLU A 88 -3.67 -17.83 11.21
CA GLU A 88 -4.38 -19.12 11.28
C GLU A 88 -5.86 -19.00 11.69
N GLU A 89 -6.21 -17.99 12.48
CA GLU A 89 -7.59 -17.63 12.79
C GLU A 89 -8.37 -17.14 11.56
N ILE A 90 -7.79 -16.28 10.72
CA ILE A 90 -8.49 -15.72 9.55
C ILE A 90 -8.57 -16.70 8.37
N LYS A 91 -7.65 -17.67 8.24
CA LYS A 91 -7.65 -18.71 7.17
C LYS A 91 -8.93 -19.55 7.06
N LYS A 92 -9.78 -19.55 8.09
CA LYS A 92 -11.06 -20.29 8.13
C LYS A 92 -12.28 -19.37 8.29
N LEU A 93 -12.05 -18.06 8.46
CA LEU A 93 -13.11 -17.08 8.60
C LEU A 93 -13.92 -17.00 7.29
N ASN A 94 -15.21 -17.26 7.39
CA ASN A 94 -16.18 -16.92 6.35
C ASN A 94 -17.04 -15.76 6.86
N HIS A 95 -17.05 -14.65 6.14
CA HIS A 95 -17.89 -13.50 6.43
C HIS A 95 -18.66 -13.10 5.17
N ASN A 96 -19.97 -12.90 5.29
CA ASN A 96 -20.87 -12.58 4.18
C ASN A 96 -20.73 -13.49 2.93
N GLY A 97 -20.35 -14.76 3.13
CA GLY A 97 -20.17 -15.74 2.07
C GLY A 97 -18.83 -15.68 1.34
N TYR A 98 -17.84 -14.97 1.90
CA TYR A 98 -16.47 -14.88 1.40
C TYR A 98 -15.45 -15.29 2.48
N TYR A 99 -14.39 -15.94 2.05
CA TYR A 99 -13.14 -16.14 2.77
C TYR A 99 -12.15 -15.04 2.35
N ILE A 100 -11.18 -14.72 3.20
CA ILE A 100 -10.09 -13.78 2.88
C ILE A 100 -8.73 -14.46 2.97
N ARG A 101 -7.81 -14.07 2.08
CA ARG A 101 -6.41 -14.48 2.06
C ARG A 101 -5.51 -13.26 1.89
N LEU A 102 -4.47 -13.15 2.72
CA LEU A 102 -3.41 -12.14 2.59
C LEU A 102 -2.35 -12.70 1.64
N LEU A 103 -2.35 -12.26 0.39
CA LEU A 103 -1.35 -12.66 -0.58
C LEU A 103 -0.04 -11.91 -0.29
N GLY A 104 0.95 -12.62 0.26
CA GLY A 104 2.23 -12.07 0.68
C GLY A 104 3.27 -12.09 -0.42
N PHE A 105 3.92 -10.95 -0.65
CA PHE A 105 5.02 -10.80 -1.59
C PHE A 105 6.25 -10.29 -0.85
N VAL A 106 7.29 -11.12 -0.74
CA VAL A 106 8.61 -10.72 -0.23
C VAL A 106 9.54 -10.61 -1.43
N CYS A 107 9.97 -9.40 -1.72
CA CYS A 107 10.77 -9.01 -2.86
C CYS A 107 12.20 -8.68 -2.43
N LYS A 108 13.17 -9.01 -3.28
CA LYS A 108 14.56 -8.55 -3.18
C LYS A 108 14.96 -7.87 -4.48
N THR A 109 15.52 -6.66 -4.36
CA THR A 109 16.05 -5.87 -5.48
C THR A 109 17.56 -5.66 -5.37
N ALA A 110 18.20 -5.44 -6.51
CA ALA A 110 19.55 -4.88 -6.61
C ALA A 110 19.58 -3.51 -7.34
N ASP A 111 18.42 -3.04 -7.80
CA ASP A 111 18.24 -1.73 -8.43
C ASP A 111 17.88 -0.68 -7.38
N ASP A 112 18.42 0.54 -7.54
CA ASP A 112 18.21 1.69 -6.62
C ASP A 112 16.73 2.12 -6.49
N TYR A 113 15.90 1.73 -7.46
CA TYR A 113 14.47 2.04 -7.52
C TYR A 113 13.70 0.90 -8.18
N VAL A 114 12.52 0.62 -7.67
CA VAL A 114 11.57 -0.35 -8.23
C VAL A 114 10.17 0.25 -8.23
N LYS A 115 9.45 0.07 -9.33
CA LYS A 115 8.04 0.45 -9.47
C LYS A 115 7.22 -0.73 -9.94
N ILE A 116 6.23 -1.15 -9.15
CA ILE A 116 5.28 -2.19 -9.56
C ILE A 116 3.94 -1.51 -9.88
N ASP A 117 3.57 -1.52 -11.15
CA ASP A 117 2.29 -0.99 -11.66
C ASP A 117 1.18 -2.05 -11.62
N SER A 118 1.52 -3.34 -11.66
CA SER A 118 0.54 -4.43 -11.65
C SER A 118 1.13 -5.78 -11.24
N VAL A 119 0.26 -6.69 -10.80
CA VAL A 119 0.59 -8.09 -10.50
C VAL A 119 -0.14 -9.05 -11.44
N ASN A 120 0.60 -10.03 -11.96
CA ASN A 120 0.06 -11.14 -12.73
C ASN A 120 -0.02 -12.39 -11.84
N LEU A 121 -1.22 -12.97 -11.75
CA LEU A 121 -1.53 -14.16 -10.97
C LEU A 121 -2.25 -15.19 -11.85
N LYS A 122 -2.02 -16.47 -11.60
CA LYS A 122 -2.92 -17.54 -12.07
C LYS A 122 -3.89 -17.85 -10.94
N ILE A 123 -5.19 -17.81 -11.21
CA ILE A 123 -6.23 -18.11 -10.23
C ILE A 123 -7.13 -19.21 -10.80
N ASP A 124 -7.26 -20.33 -10.09
CA ASP A 124 -7.94 -21.56 -10.52
C ASP A 124 -7.60 -21.95 -11.99
N GLY A 125 -6.31 -21.88 -12.34
CA GLY A 125 -5.80 -22.23 -13.66
C GLY A 125 -5.90 -21.14 -14.75
N ALA A 126 -6.50 -19.98 -14.45
CA ALA A 126 -6.64 -18.87 -15.40
C ALA A 126 -5.69 -17.71 -15.08
N ASP A 127 -4.88 -17.31 -16.06
CA ASP A 127 -3.98 -16.15 -15.95
C ASP A 127 -4.78 -14.84 -15.90
N LYS A 128 -4.42 -13.95 -14.96
CA LYS A 128 -5.09 -12.68 -14.67
C LYS A 128 -4.07 -11.59 -14.34
N LYS A 129 -4.34 -10.38 -14.82
CA LYS A 129 -3.61 -9.16 -14.48
C LYS A 129 -4.45 -8.29 -13.55
N PHE A 130 -3.83 -7.74 -12.51
CA PHE A 130 -4.44 -6.78 -11.59
C PHE A 130 -3.55 -5.55 -11.47
N ASP A 131 -4.03 -4.41 -11.97
CA ASP A 131 -3.33 -3.13 -11.87
C ASP A 131 -3.43 -2.55 -10.45
N PHE A 132 -2.37 -1.90 -9.98
CA PHE A 132 -2.35 -1.11 -8.75
C PHE A 132 -2.73 0.35 -9.08
N PRO A 133 -3.88 0.88 -8.60
CA PRO A 133 -4.27 2.27 -8.88
C PRO A 133 -3.32 3.30 -8.28
N THR A 134 -2.60 2.92 -7.22
CA THR A 134 -1.41 3.61 -6.71
C THR A 134 -0.25 2.63 -6.89
N PRO A 135 0.68 2.85 -7.83
CA PRO A 135 1.84 1.98 -8.01
C PRO A 135 2.66 1.85 -6.73
N ILE A 136 3.28 0.69 -6.56
CA ILE A 136 4.16 0.38 -5.43
C ILE A 136 5.55 0.92 -5.77
N GLU A 137 6.03 1.90 -4.99
CA GLU A 137 7.34 2.52 -5.20
C GLU A 137 8.31 2.19 -4.06
N HIS A 138 9.41 1.51 -4.39
CA HIS A 138 10.48 1.19 -3.46
C HIS A 138 11.79 1.86 -3.88
N TYR A 139 12.44 2.53 -2.96
CA TYR A 139 13.71 3.23 -3.15
C TYR A 139 14.79 2.61 -2.26
N LEU A 140 15.94 2.25 -2.80
CA LEU A 140 17.03 1.69 -2.02
C LEU A 140 17.72 2.79 -1.20
N LYS A 141 17.88 2.57 0.10
CA LYS A 141 18.66 3.42 0.99
C LYS A 141 20.16 3.19 0.75
N ASN A 142 20.89 4.29 0.55
CA ASN A 142 22.34 4.28 0.64
C ASN A 142 22.75 4.37 2.11
N ASP A 143 23.10 3.24 2.72
CA ASP A 143 23.53 3.14 4.12
C ASP A 143 24.92 3.79 4.38
N ASP A 144 25.66 4.15 3.34
CA ASP A 144 26.99 4.82 3.40
C ASP A 144 26.92 6.33 3.74
N ALA A 145 25.75 6.87 4.11
CA ALA A 145 25.59 8.29 4.40
C ALA A 145 25.96 8.66 5.84
N ASP A 146 26.82 9.68 6.04
CA ASP A 146 27.01 10.32 7.35
C ASP A 146 25.64 10.72 7.94
N SER A 147 25.32 10.26 9.14
CA SER A 147 24.20 10.79 9.92
C SER A 147 24.71 11.54 11.15
N TYR A 148 23.97 12.56 11.58
CA TYR A 148 24.21 13.33 12.81
C TYR A 148 22.97 13.32 13.73
N ALA A 149 22.03 12.42 13.45
CA ALA A 149 20.92 12.05 14.32
C ALA A 149 20.63 10.56 14.16
N TYR A 150 20.12 9.90 15.20
CA TYR A 150 19.66 8.51 15.11
C TYR A 150 18.29 8.33 15.76
N VAL A 151 17.56 7.30 15.32
CA VAL A 151 16.28 6.89 15.90
C VAL A 151 16.53 6.28 17.28
N GLN A 152 15.90 6.84 18.30
CA GLN A 152 15.91 6.29 19.66
C GLN A 152 14.64 5.48 19.96
N ASP A 153 13.49 5.92 19.44
CA ASP A 153 12.21 5.21 19.49
C ASP A 153 11.38 5.55 18.26
N HIS A 154 10.73 4.56 17.66
CA HIS A 154 9.94 4.71 16.45
C HIS A 154 8.84 3.63 16.38
N PRO A 155 7.57 4.01 16.16
CA PRO A 155 6.49 3.05 15.99
C PRO A 155 6.55 2.45 14.57
N VAL A 156 7.17 1.28 14.48
CA VAL A 156 7.22 0.47 13.23
C VAL A 156 5.82 0.08 12.76
N PHE A 157 4.88 -0.13 13.69
CA PHE A 157 3.50 -0.54 13.40
C PHE A 157 2.48 0.52 13.82
N ILE A 158 1.60 0.89 12.89
CA ILE A 158 0.42 1.75 13.10
C ILE A 158 -0.83 0.98 12.69
N SER A 159 -1.95 1.17 13.41
CA SER A 159 -3.22 0.52 13.07
C SER A 159 -4.06 1.46 12.20
N THR A 160 -4.32 1.09 10.94
CA THR A 160 -5.08 1.93 9.98
C THR A 160 -6.52 2.21 10.41
N ASN A 161 -7.06 1.45 11.36
CA ASN A 161 -8.43 1.60 11.85
C ASN A 161 -8.55 2.40 13.17
N SER A 162 -7.44 2.76 13.82
CA SER A 162 -7.43 3.51 15.08
C SER A 162 -6.39 4.65 15.17
N TYR A 163 -5.67 4.94 14.08
CA TYR A 163 -4.74 6.08 13.93
C TYR A 163 -5.26 7.43 14.44
N SER A 164 -6.56 7.70 14.26
CA SER A 164 -7.16 9.01 14.57
C SER A 164 -7.51 9.20 16.05
N SER A 165 -7.47 8.12 16.84
CA SER A 165 -7.65 8.09 18.30
C SER A 165 -6.39 7.68 19.06
N SER A 166 -5.36 7.22 18.34
CA SER A 166 -4.07 6.82 18.87
C SER A 166 -3.05 7.96 18.81
N GLU A 167 -2.14 7.99 19.77
CA GLU A 167 -1.02 8.93 19.82
C GLU A 167 0.28 8.15 19.58
N TYR A 168 1.08 8.62 18.61
CA TYR A 168 2.34 8.00 18.20
C TYR A 168 3.51 8.89 18.63
N CYS A 169 4.60 8.27 19.07
CA CYS A 169 5.77 8.97 19.61
C CYS A 169 7.01 8.60 18.79
N PHE A 170 7.66 9.60 18.18
CA PHE A 170 8.87 9.45 17.39
C PHE A 170 10.02 10.17 18.12
N LYS A 171 11.04 9.43 18.56
CA LYS A 171 12.19 9.99 19.30
C LYS A 171 13.48 9.88 18.50
N TYR A 172 14.24 10.97 18.45
CA TYR A 172 15.51 11.10 17.75
C TYR A 172 16.55 11.74 18.66
N CYS A 173 17.75 11.18 18.72
CA CYS A 173 18.87 11.77 19.47
C CYS A 173 19.86 12.43 18.49
N ALA A 174 20.33 13.63 18.83
CA ALA A 174 21.29 14.38 18.04
C ALA A 174 22.74 13.98 18.37
N GLU A 175 23.51 13.55 17.38
CA GLU A 175 24.93 13.20 17.57
C GLU A 175 25.87 14.41 17.46
N ASP A 176 25.40 15.53 16.92
CA ASP A 176 26.10 16.82 16.89
C ASP A 176 25.09 17.98 17.02
N GLU A 177 25.55 19.24 16.98
CA GLU A 177 24.67 20.41 16.87
C GLU A 177 23.97 20.42 15.50
N ILE A 178 22.66 20.11 15.50
CA ILE A 178 21.80 20.08 14.31
C ILE A 178 20.63 21.04 14.46
N THR A 179 20.16 21.59 13.35
CA THR A 179 18.88 22.30 13.28
C THR A 179 17.88 21.43 12.53
N VAL A 180 16.94 20.85 13.26
CA VAL A 180 15.79 20.12 12.72
C VAL A 180 14.92 21.10 11.94
N GLN A 181 14.71 20.84 10.65
CA GLN A 181 13.94 21.69 9.76
C GLN A 181 12.46 21.31 9.75
N SER A 182 12.17 20.01 9.67
CA SER A 182 10.82 19.47 9.58
C SER A 182 10.76 18.00 9.97
N PHE A 183 9.60 17.57 10.46
CA PHE A 183 9.23 16.17 10.57
C PHE A 183 7.88 15.96 9.85
N ALA A 184 7.78 14.92 9.02
CA ALA A 184 6.63 14.65 8.17
C ALA A 184 6.52 13.15 7.82
N PHE A 185 5.64 12.80 6.89
CA PHE A 185 5.62 11.49 6.22
C PHE A 185 5.77 11.71 4.72
N ASN A 186 6.40 10.78 4.01
CA ASN A 186 6.58 10.91 2.56
C ASN A 186 5.22 10.86 1.82
N ASP A 187 4.39 9.85 2.12
CA ASP A 187 3.04 9.75 1.59
C ASP A 187 2.02 9.11 2.54
N PHE A 188 0.74 9.13 2.12
CA PHE A 188 -0.46 8.55 2.74
C PHE A 188 -0.88 9.14 4.09
N TRP A 189 0.05 9.41 5.00
CA TRP A 189 -0.20 10.03 6.31
C TRP A 189 0.09 11.53 6.32
N ARG A 190 -0.59 12.25 7.20
CA ARG A 190 -0.24 13.60 7.65
C ARG A 190 -0.37 13.70 9.16
N ILE A 191 0.36 14.65 9.73
CA ILE A 191 0.22 15.03 11.14
C ILE A 191 -1.08 15.86 11.27
N LYS A 192 -2.01 15.40 12.10
CA LYS A 192 -3.25 16.12 12.44
C LYS A 192 -3.00 17.16 13.53
N SER A 193 -2.23 16.76 14.53
CA SER A 193 -1.78 17.57 15.66
C SER A 193 -0.55 16.90 16.26
N ALA A 194 0.42 17.68 16.74
CA ALA A 194 1.58 17.16 17.44
C ALA A 194 2.04 18.10 18.56
N VAL A 195 2.74 17.51 19.52
CA VAL A 195 3.55 18.17 20.54
C VAL A 195 5.02 17.82 20.24
N VAL A 196 5.86 18.83 20.22
CA VAL A 196 7.31 18.73 20.03
C VAL A 196 7.98 19.05 21.37
N SER A 197 8.82 18.12 21.84
CA SER A 197 9.59 18.25 23.07
C SER A 197 11.09 18.04 22.82
N VAL A 198 11.91 18.67 23.67
CA VAL A 198 13.36 18.42 23.74
C VAL A 198 13.73 18.05 25.16
N ASP A 199 14.42 16.92 25.33
CA ASP A 199 14.83 16.40 26.65
C ASP A 199 13.65 16.31 27.64
N ASP A 200 12.53 15.75 27.16
CA ASP A 200 11.19 15.68 27.80
C ASP A 200 10.52 17.03 28.15
N VAL A 201 11.09 18.18 27.76
CA VAL A 201 10.49 19.51 27.92
C VAL A 201 9.71 19.92 26.68
N GLU A 202 8.41 20.20 26.82
CA GLU A 202 7.55 20.69 25.73
C GLU A 202 8.02 22.05 25.20
N ILE A 203 8.20 22.14 23.88
CA ILE A 203 8.61 23.34 23.15
C ILE A 203 7.43 23.98 22.39
N GLY A 204 6.46 23.18 21.96
CA GLY A 204 5.24 23.63 21.28
C GLY A 204 4.74 22.63 20.25
N GLY A 205 4.18 23.12 19.14
CA GLY A 205 3.68 22.30 18.03
C GLY A 205 4.71 22.09 16.93
N MET A 206 4.24 21.64 15.75
CA MET A 206 5.08 21.54 14.54
C MET A 206 5.61 22.89 14.05
N ASP A 207 4.93 23.98 14.42
CA ASP A 207 5.31 25.37 14.16
C ASP A 207 6.50 25.85 15.02
N SER A 208 6.92 25.07 16.03
CA SER A 208 8.17 25.27 16.75
C SER A 208 9.41 24.83 15.96
N LEU A 209 9.25 24.22 14.77
CA LEU A 209 10.34 23.94 13.83
C LEU A 209 10.50 25.11 12.83
N PRO A 210 11.73 25.51 12.44
CA PRO A 210 12.99 24.82 12.71
C PRO A 210 13.55 25.04 14.13
N LEU A 211 14.14 23.99 14.70
CA LEU A 211 14.64 23.96 16.07
C LEU A 211 16.09 23.44 16.13
N THR A 212 16.99 24.17 16.80
CA THR A 212 18.37 23.74 17.02
C THR A 212 18.48 22.87 18.27
N LEU A 213 18.96 21.65 18.09
CA LEU A 213 19.29 20.70 19.13
C LEU A 213 20.80 20.74 19.40
N LYS A 214 21.18 20.54 20.66
CA LYS A 214 22.58 20.33 21.03
C LYS A 214 22.93 18.85 20.87
N LYS A 215 24.21 18.56 20.67
CA LYS A 215 24.75 17.20 20.78
C LYS A 215 24.29 16.53 22.09
N GLY A 216 23.67 15.36 21.95
CA GLY A 216 23.14 14.55 23.04
C GLY A 216 21.72 14.87 23.49
N SER A 217 21.06 15.89 22.92
CA SER A 217 19.64 16.15 23.20
C SER A 217 18.72 15.19 22.41
N GLU A 218 17.63 14.79 23.04
CA GLU A 218 16.53 14.03 22.44
C GLU A 218 15.43 14.97 21.93
N LEU A 219 15.07 14.85 20.65
CA LEU A 219 13.82 15.35 20.09
C LEU A 219 12.74 14.28 20.24
N SER A 220 11.58 14.66 20.77
CA SER A 220 10.37 13.83 20.72
C SER A 220 9.29 14.55 19.93
N VAL A 221 8.72 13.88 18.93
CA VAL A 221 7.50 14.31 18.23
C VAL A 221 6.39 13.34 18.56
N LYS A 222 5.42 13.82 19.34
CA LYS A 222 4.25 13.08 19.81
C LYS A 222 3.03 13.56 19.04
N CYS A 223 2.42 12.71 18.21
CA CYS A 223 1.40 13.15 17.25
C CYS A 223 0.19 12.21 17.10
N VAL A 224 -0.93 12.81 16.69
CA VAL A 224 -2.09 12.10 16.15
C VAL A 224 -2.06 12.25 14.63
N LEU A 225 -2.38 11.17 13.92
CA LEU A 225 -2.34 11.12 12.47
C LEU A 225 -3.71 11.35 11.83
N ASP A 226 -3.67 11.66 10.55
CA ASP A 226 -4.81 11.71 9.64
C ASP A 226 -4.36 11.30 8.23
N PHE A 227 -5.30 10.94 7.36
CA PHE A 227 -4.97 10.64 5.98
C PHE A 227 -4.61 11.91 5.19
N LYS A 228 -3.53 11.83 4.41
CA LYS A 228 -3.05 12.90 3.52
C LYS A 228 -4.04 13.15 2.37
N ASN A 229 -4.64 12.07 1.85
CA ASN A 229 -5.69 12.12 0.83
C ASN A 229 -6.83 11.12 1.15
N PRO A 230 -7.83 11.52 1.94
CA PRO A 230 -8.96 10.66 2.33
C PRO A 230 -9.80 10.10 1.17
N ASP A 231 -9.67 10.64 -0.05
CA ASP A 231 -10.37 10.12 -1.24
C ASP A 231 -9.65 8.91 -1.87
N ASN A 232 -8.38 8.65 -1.51
CA ASN A 232 -7.56 7.53 -2.00
C ASN A 232 -6.92 6.70 -0.87
N THR A 233 -7.27 6.95 0.39
CA THR A 233 -6.77 6.17 1.55
C THR A 233 -7.90 5.88 2.53
N ALA A 234 -7.91 4.66 3.10
CA ALA A 234 -8.99 4.18 3.94
C ALA A 234 -8.49 3.37 5.15
N ASP A 235 -9.39 3.19 6.13
CA ASP A 235 -9.11 2.57 7.43
C ASP A 235 -8.66 1.09 7.36
N TYR A 236 -8.72 0.47 6.18
CA TYR A 236 -8.32 -0.92 5.91
C TYR A 236 -7.30 -1.04 4.78
N ASP A 237 -6.58 0.02 4.44
CA ASP A 237 -5.45 -0.09 3.51
C ASP A 237 -4.23 -0.72 4.19
N SER A 238 -3.45 -1.50 3.46
CA SER A 238 -2.10 -1.89 3.87
C SER A 238 -1.13 -0.80 3.41
N ILE A 239 -0.65 0.02 4.35
CA ILE A 239 0.15 1.23 4.08
C ILE A 239 1.60 1.01 4.50
N TYR A 240 2.53 1.21 3.57
CA TYR A 240 3.96 1.08 3.78
C TYR A 240 4.62 2.40 3.34
N CYS A 241 5.20 3.12 4.29
CA CYS A 241 5.69 4.48 4.07
C CYS A 241 6.89 4.82 4.97
N ASP A 242 7.39 6.05 4.90
CA ASP A 242 8.40 6.57 5.80
C ASP A 242 7.87 7.72 6.65
N SER A 243 8.21 7.73 7.93
CA SER A 243 8.33 9.00 8.66
C SER A 243 9.66 9.65 8.30
N VAL A 244 9.65 10.96 8.03
CA VAL A 244 10.76 11.68 7.42
C VAL A 244 11.19 12.83 8.34
N LEU A 245 12.42 12.74 8.87
CA LEU A 245 13.06 13.82 9.62
C LEU A 245 14.09 14.51 8.72
N THR A 246 13.93 15.82 8.49
CA THR A 246 14.92 16.63 7.76
C THR A 246 15.61 17.59 8.73
N TYR A 247 16.94 17.62 8.70
CA TYR A 247 17.76 18.49 9.55
C TYR A 247 18.97 19.03 8.78
N ALA A 248 19.63 20.03 9.35
CA ALA A 248 20.84 20.63 8.78
C ALA A 248 21.93 20.79 9.84
N LEU A 249 23.18 20.60 9.45
CA LEU A 249 24.33 21.03 10.25
C LEU A 249 24.49 22.55 10.18
N LYS A 250 25.27 23.10 11.12
CA LYS A 250 25.70 24.52 11.13
C LYS A 250 26.38 24.98 9.83
N SER A 251 26.94 24.05 9.05
CA SER A 251 27.52 24.32 7.72
C SER A 251 26.48 24.57 6.63
N GLY A 252 25.20 24.32 6.89
CA GLY A 252 24.11 24.34 5.90
C GLY A 252 23.93 23.04 5.12
N LYS A 253 24.80 22.02 5.30
CA LYS A 253 24.58 20.68 4.71
C LYS A 253 23.30 20.08 5.32
N GLN A 254 22.34 19.75 4.46
CA GLN A 254 21.07 19.12 4.82
C GLN A 254 21.17 17.59 4.77
N PHE A 255 20.35 16.94 5.59
CA PHE A 255 20.24 15.49 5.74
C PHE A 255 18.77 15.13 5.95
N THR A 256 18.39 13.94 5.49
CA THR A 256 17.05 13.40 5.65
C THR A 256 17.14 11.96 6.14
N LEU A 257 16.44 11.65 7.24
CA LEU A 257 16.26 10.30 7.74
C LEU A 257 14.86 9.83 7.39
N TYR A 258 14.79 8.72 6.68
CA TYR A 258 13.59 7.99 6.34
C TYR A 258 13.50 6.78 7.26
N ASN A 259 12.40 6.63 8.00
CA ASN A 259 12.21 5.54 8.95
C ASN A 259 10.92 4.81 8.63
N ASN A 260 11.07 3.54 8.26
CA ASN A 260 10.00 2.68 7.72
C ASN A 260 8.84 2.58 8.71
N LEU A 261 7.64 2.71 8.20
CA LEU A 261 6.40 2.62 8.94
C LEU A 261 5.43 1.71 8.19
N ILE A 262 4.93 0.71 8.88
CA ILE A 262 4.01 -0.30 8.35
C ILE A 262 2.67 -0.10 9.05
N SER A 263 1.62 0.00 8.26
CA SER A 263 0.25 -0.01 8.74
C SER A 263 -0.48 -1.20 8.14
N GLN A 264 -0.77 -2.18 8.99
CA GLN A 264 -1.43 -3.42 8.58
C GLN A 264 -2.95 -3.24 8.69
N SER A 265 -3.65 -3.58 7.61
CA SER A 265 -5.10 -3.48 7.50
C SER A 265 -5.86 -4.54 8.29
N ILE A 266 -5.24 -5.71 8.47
CA ILE A 266 -5.85 -6.91 9.05
C ILE A 266 -4.83 -7.53 10.01
N SER A 267 -5.13 -7.50 11.31
CA SER A 267 -4.32 -8.11 12.38
C SER A 267 -5.06 -9.23 13.13
N ASN A 268 -6.38 -9.32 12.97
CA ASN A 268 -7.27 -10.21 13.71
C ASN A 268 -8.56 -10.50 12.92
N GLU A 269 -9.45 -11.35 13.46
CA GLU A 269 -10.73 -11.71 12.80
C GLU A 269 -11.68 -10.52 12.57
N ASP A 270 -11.73 -9.54 13.46
CA ASP A 270 -12.70 -8.43 13.36
C ASP A 270 -12.24 -7.40 12.33
N ASP A 271 -10.93 -7.13 12.24
CA ASP A 271 -10.35 -6.39 11.12
C ASP A 271 -10.67 -7.09 9.78
N ALA A 272 -10.52 -8.42 9.73
CA ALA A 272 -10.78 -9.21 8.54
C ALA A 272 -12.26 -9.17 8.10
N LYS A 273 -13.22 -9.23 9.03
CA LYS A 273 -14.66 -9.05 8.75
C LYS A 273 -14.92 -7.66 8.14
N CYS A 274 -14.37 -6.62 8.77
CA CYS A 274 -14.53 -5.24 8.32
C CYS A 274 -13.88 -4.99 6.95
N ALA A 275 -12.70 -5.57 6.68
CA ALA A 275 -12.03 -5.48 5.38
C ALA A 275 -12.84 -6.19 4.27
N ILE A 276 -13.41 -7.37 4.53
CA ILE A 276 -14.34 -8.04 3.60
C ILE A 276 -15.53 -7.12 3.27
N ASP A 277 -16.17 -6.54 4.28
CA ASP A 277 -17.31 -5.64 4.09
C ASP A 277 -16.93 -4.36 3.33
N TYR A 278 -15.74 -3.81 3.59
CA TYR A 278 -15.19 -2.67 2.85
C TYR A 278 -14.95 -2.99 1.37
N ILE A 279 -14.32 -4.13 1.06
CA ILE A 279 -14.07 -4.57 -0.32
C ILE A 279 -15.41 -4.74 -1.06
N LEU A 280 -16.36 -5.47 -0.46
CA LEU A 280 -17.68 -5.70 -1.07
C LEU A 280 -18.43 -4.39 -1.31
N LYS A 281 -18.41 -3.44 -0.36
CA LYS A 281 -19.10 -2.15 -0.50
C LYS A 281 -18.52 -1.25 -1.59
N ASN A 282 -17.20 -1.29 -1.82
CA ASN A 282 -16.54 -0.41 -2.78
C ASN A 282 -16.40 -1.03 -4.18
N LYS A 283 -16.36 -2.37 -4.28
CA LYS A 283 -16.29 -3.09 -5.55
C LYS A 283 -17.65 -3.50 -6.12
N ILE A 284 -18.71 -3.61 -5.30
CA ILE A 284 -20.08 -3.85 -5.76
C ILE A 284 -20.82 -2.50 -5.87
N LYS A 285 -20.75 -1.88 -7.04
CA LYS A 285 -21.61 -0.75 -7.44
C LYS A 285 -22.29 -1.06 -8.77
#